data_AF-I4EG37-F1
#
_entry.id   AF-I4EG37-F1
#
_cell.length_a   1.000
_cell.length_b   1.000
_cell.length_c   1.000
_cell.angle_alpha   90.00
_cell.angle_beta   90.00
_cell.angle_gamma   90.00
#
_symmetry.space_group_name_H-M   'P 1'
#
loop_
_entity.id
_entity.type
_entity.pdbx_description
1 polymer ?
#
loop_
_entity_poly.entity_id
_entity_poly.type
_entity_poly.pdbx_seq_one_letter_code
_entity_poly.pdbx_strand_id
1 'polypeptide(L)'
;MPLNLNIDPNDFTLGDIEDFEAYCGQPFELLLGKGAVVSGKMLTALIWVIKRREDPSYTTEQARTIKLSDFTQDPTLPAPNETDSAADS
;
A
#
# COMPACT_ATOMS: atom_id res chain seq x y z
N MET A 1 16.92 -0.53 7.89
CA MET A 1 15.97 -1.63 8.15
C MET A 1 14.93 -1.57 7.05
N PRO A 2 14.57 -2.70 6.43
CA PRO A 2 13.49 -2.68 5.45
C PRO A 2 12.16 -2.31 6.14
N LEU A 3 11.42 -1.41 5.53
CA LEU A 3 10.03 -1.09 5.79
C LEU A 3 9.16 -2.19 5.19
N ASN A 4 8.45 -2.93 6.04
CA ASN A 4 7.37 -3.80 5.59
C ASN A 4 6.16 -2.93 5.22
N LEU A 5 5.83 -2.83 3.93
CA LEU A 5 4.58 -2.21 3.47
C LEU A 5 3.45 -3.25 3.54
N ASN A 6 2.80 -3.36 4.69
CA ASN A 6 1.49 -4.00 4.77
C ASN A 6 0.42 -2.92 4.53
N ILE A 7 -0.08 -2.81 3.30
CA ILE A 7 -1.12 -1.84 2.96
C ILE A 7 -2.48 -2.46 3.28
N ASP A 8 -3.09 -2.07 4.39
CA ASP A 8 -4.51 -2.36 4.65
C ASP A 8 -5.37 -1.20 4.13
N PRO A 9 -6.25 -1.41 3.14
CA PRO A 9 -7.13 -0.36 2.64
C PRO A 9 -8.12 0.17 3.69
N ASN A 10 -8.43 -0.60 4.73
CA ASN A 10 -9.32 -0.17 5.81
C ASN A 10 -8.67 0.89 6.72
N ASP A 11 -7.34 1.01 6.66
CA ASP A 11 -6.61 2.03 7.43
C ASP A 11 -6.61 3.40 6.75
N PHE A 12 -7.09 3.52 5.51
CA PHE A 12 -7.13 4.79 4.78
C PHE A 12 -8.45 5.51 5.01
N THR A 13 -8.38 6.81 5.32
CA THR A 13 -9.57 7.65 5.35
C THR A 13 -10.00 8.02 3.93
N LEU A 14 -11.23 8.49 3.75
CA LEU A 14 -11.68 8.99 2.43
C LEU A 14 -10.83 10.16 1.94
N GLY A 15 -10.36 11.04 2.83
CA GLY A 15 -9.46 12.13 2.45
C GLY A 15 -8.09 11.63 1.97
N ASP A 16 -7.58 10.55 2.57
CA ASP A 16 -6.34 9.91 2.13
C ASP A 16 -6.46 9.32 0.73
N ILE A 17 -7.63 8.73 0.43
CA ILE A 17 -7.97 8.21 -0.89
C ILE A 17 -8.04 9.35 -1.91
N GLU A 18 -8.77 10.42 -1.60
CA GLU A 18 -8.88 11.61 -2.47
C GLU A 18 -7.50 12.24 -2.75
N ASP A 19 -6.67 12.40 -1.72
CA ASP A 19 -5.32 12.95 -1.84
C ASP A 19 -4.40 12.04 -2.70
N PHE A 20 -4.52 10.72 -2.54
CA PHE A 20 -3.81 9.75 -3.37
C PHE A 20 -4.22 9.88 -4.84
N GLU A 21 -5.53 9.86 -5.12
CA GLU A 21 -6.07 9.93 -6.48
C GLU A 21 -5.73 11.27 -7.14
N ALA A 22 -5.80 12.37 -6.39
CA ALA A 22 -5.41 13.70 -6.88
C ALA A 22 -3.92 13.77 -7.26
N TYR A 23 -3.03 13.11 -6.50
CA TYR A 23 -1.61 13.15 -6.77
C TYR A 23 -1.19 12.24 -7.94
N CYS A 24 -1.70 11.01 -7.99
CA CYS A 24 -1.28 10.04 -9.01
C CYS A 24 -2.16 10.07 -10.27
N GLY A 25 -3.35 10.67 -10.20
CA GLY A 25 -4.32 10.74 -11.29
C GLY A 25 -4.92 9.38 -11.65
N GLN A 26 -4.92 8.43 -10.72
CA GLN A 26 -5.40 7.07 -10.91
C GLN A 26 -6.35 6.70 -9.77
N PRO A 27 -7.40 5.90 -10.03
CA PRO A 27 -8.32 5.48 -8.98
C PRO A 27 -7.62 4.55 -7.98
N PHE A 28 -7.94 4.73 -6.69
CA PHE A 28 -7.36 3.96 -5.59
C PHE A 28 -7.66 2.46 -5.71
N GLU A 29 -8.79 2.10 -6.32
CA GLU A 29 -9.22 0.72 -6.57
C GLU A 29 -8.18 -0.11 -7.35
N LEU A 30 -7.34 0.52 -8.17
CA LEU A 30 -6.28 -0.18 -8.90
C LEU A 30 -5.24 -0.82 -7.97
N LEU A 31 -5.07 -0.30 -6.74
CA LEU A 31 -4.22 -0.90 -5.72
C LEU A 31 -4.83 -2.16 -5.10
N LEU A 32 -6.16 -2.28 -5.11
CA LEU A 32 -6.89 -3.39 -4.50
C LEU A 32 -6.97 -4.62 -5.42
N GLY A 33 -6.61 -4.44 -6.70
CA GLY A 33 -6.60 -5.52 -7.69
C GLY A 33 -5.50 -6.54 -7.41
N LYS A 34 -5.84 -7.84 -7.47
CA LYS A 34 -4.84 -8.92 -7.46
C LYS A 34 -3.88 -8.74 -8.65
N GLY A 35 -2.58 -8.67 -8.36
CA GLY A 35 -1.55 -8.48 -9.38
C GLY A 35 -1.37 -7.03 -9.86
N ALA A 36 -1.86 -6.05 -9.09
CA ALA A 36 -1.70 -4.64 -9.39
C ALA A 36 -0.21 -4.28 -9.59
N VAL A 37 0.12 -3.78 -10.78
CA VAL A 37 1.43 -3.21 -11.07
C VAL A 37 1.42 -1.78 -10.55
N VAL A 38 1.98 -1.58 -9.36
CA VAL A 38 2.12 -0.26 -8.76
C VAL A 38 3.19 0.55 -9.48
N SER A 39 2.78 1.68 -10.07
CA SER A 39 3.74 2.63 -10.64
C SER A 39 4.51 3.35 -9.52
N GLY A 40 5.73 3.83 -9.81
CA GLY A 40 6.52 4.59 -8.83
C GLY A 40 5.80 5.85 -8.30
N LYS A 41 4.91 6.45 -9.09
CA LYS A 41 4.05 7.56 -8.65
C LYS A 41 3.01 7.13 -7.61
N MET A 42 2.38 5.96 -7.80
CA MET A 42 1.42 5.40 -6.85
C MET A 42 2.13 5.05 -5.53
N LEU A 43 3.32 4.45 -5.59
CA LEU A 43 4.13 4.20 -4.39
C LEU A 43 4.49 5.49 -3.66
N THR A 44 4.90 6.54 -4.39
CA THR A 44 5.19 7.84 -3.80
C THR A 44 3.97 8.43 -3.10
N ALA A 45 2.79 8.33 -3.73
CA ALA A 45 1.53 8.81 -3.17
C ALA A 45 1.16 8.06 -1.88
N LEU A 46 1.25 6.73 -1.90
CA LEU A 46 0.99 5.88 -0.75
C LEU A 46 1.90 6.21 0.43
N ILE A 47 3.21 6.29 0.18
CA ILE A 47 4.20 6.64 1.20
C ILE A 47 3.89 8.00 1.80
N TRP A 48 3.60 8.99 0.95
CA TRP A 48 3.27 10.33 1.40
C TRP A 48 2.04 10.35 2.30
N VAL A 49 0.95 9.71 1.88
CA VAL A 49 -0.31 9.61 2.65
C VAL A 49 -0.07 8.91 3.98
N ILE A 50 0.61 7.76 3.99
CA ILE A 50 0.92 7.00 5.21
C ILE A 50 1.77 7.84 6.18
N LYS A 51 2.83 8.48 5.67
CA LYS A 51 3.74 9.28 6.51
C LYS A 51 3.09 10.57 7.00
N ARG A 52 2.21 11.17 6.21
CA ARG A 52 1.52 12.41 6.57
C ARG A 52 0.57 12.22 7.76
N ARG A 53 0.10 10.99 8.00
CA ARG A 53 -0.67 10.63 9.20
C ARG A 53 0.16 10.71 10.48
N GLU A 54 1.46 10.39 10.41
CA GLU A 54 2.40 10.52 11.52
C GLU A 54 2.94 11.97 11.64
N ASP A 55 3.16 12.62 10.49
CA ASP A 55 3.72 13.96 10.39
C ASP A 55 3.01 14.79 9.31
N PRO A 56 2.10 15.71 9.68
CA PRO A 56 1.36 16.54 8.73
C PRO A 56 2.24 17.43 7.84
N SER A 57 3.50 17.67 8.23
CA SER A 57 4.47 18.46 7.47
C SER A 57 5.20 17.66 6.38
N TYR A 58 4.99 16.33 6.35
CA TYR A 58 5.64 15.45 5.39
C TYR A 58 5.21 15.77 3.95
N THR A 59 6.19 15.96 3.07
CA THR A 59 5.96 16.39 1.69
C THR A 59 6.11 15.25 0.70
N THR A 60 5.49 15.40 -0.48
CA THR A 60 5.61 14.42 -1.57
C THR A 60 7.03 14.32 -2.12
N GLU A 61 7.83 15.38 -1.99
CA GLU A 61 9.24 15.39 -2.39
C GLU A 61 10.08 14.50 -1.48
N GLN A 62 9.81 14.52 -0.17
CA GLN A 62 10.45 13.62 0.79
C GLN A 62 10.12 12.15 0.47
N ALA A 63 8.87 11.86 0.10
CA ALA A 63 8.46 10.51 -0.29
C ALA A 63 9.25 9.96 -1.49
N ARG A 64 9.66 10.81 -2.45
CA ARG A 64 10.44 10.42 -3.63
C ARG A 64 11.89 10.05 -3.32
N THR A 65 12.38 10.42 -2.14
CA THR A 65 13.76 10.10 -1.72
C THR A 65 13.90 8.71 -1.10
N ILE A 66 12.78 8.05 -0.79
CA ILE A 66 12.78 6.69 -0.24
C ILE A 66 13.17 5.70 -1.35
N LYS A 67 14.08 4.78 -1.04
CA LYS A 67 14.53 3.79 -2.01
C LYS A 67 13.54 2.64 -2.06
N LEU A 68 13.32 2.10 -3.26
CA LEU A 68 12.50 0.89 -3.41
C LEU A 68 13.07 -0.31 -2.63
N SER A 69 14.40 -0.36 -2.46
CA SER A 69 15.08 -1.36 -1.62
C SER A 69 14.78 -1.25 -0.14
N ASP A 70 14.28 -0.10 0.31
CA ASP A 70 13.79 0.04 1.68
C ASP A 70 12.46 -0.68 1.84
N PHE A 71 11.80 -1.13 0.77
CA PHE A 71 10.56 -1.87 0.84
C PHE A 71 10.75 -3.33 0.46
N THR A 72 10.61 -4.23 1.44
CA THR A 72 10.46 -5.66 1.18
C THR A 72 8.97 -5.99 1.28
N GLN A 73 8.37 -6.38 0.15
CA GLN A 73 7.09 -7.06 0.18
C GLN A 73 7.34 -8.42 0.81
N ASP A 74 6.84 -8.63 2.03
CA ASP A 74 7.00 -9.88 2.74
C ASP A 74 6.22 -10.97 1.97
N PRO A 75 6.86 -11.96 1.35
CA PRO A 75 6.17 -13.00 0.57
C PRO A 75 5.43 -14.01 1.47
N THR A 76 5.40 -13.79 2.79
CA THR A 76 5.01 -14.80 3.78
C THR A 76 3.55 -14.71 4.25
N LEU A 77 2.67 -14.03 3.51
CA LEU A 77 1.23 -14.25 3.67
C LEU A 77 0.87 -15.62 3.06
N PRO A 78 0.46 -16.63 3.86
CA PRO A 78 -0.06 -17.87 3.29
C PRO A 78 -1.28 -17.53 2.43
N ALA A 79 -1.38 -18.18 1.27
CA ALA A 79 -2.56 -18.10 0.42
C ALA A 79 -3.83 -18.32 1.26
N PRO A 80 -4.96 -17.62 0.95
CA PRO A 80 -6.20 -17.83 1.68
C PRO A 80 -6.54 -19.32 1.68
N ASN A 81 -6.58 -19.91 2.88
CA ASN A 81 -6.75 -21.33 3.18
C ASN A 81 -7.64 -22.08 2.16
N GLU A 82 -7.04 -22.96 1.37
CA GLU A 82 -7.72 -24.15 0.84
C GLU A 82 -7.81 -25.19 1.97
N THR A 83 -8.71 -25.03 2.94
CA THR A 83 -9.08 -26.14 3.82
C THR A 83 -10.46 -25.95 4.44
N ASP A 84 -11.50 -26.45 3.77
CA ASP A 84 -12.58 -27.15 4.46
C ASP A 84 -13.18 -28.23 3.53
N SER A 85 -12.43 -29.32 3.36
CA SER A 85 -12.98 -30.56 2.81
C SER A 85 -12.11 -31.75 3.23
N ALA A 86 -12.07 -32.01 4.53
CA ALA A 86 -11.68 -33.32 5.07
C ALA A 86 -12.07 -33.43 6.56
N ALA A 87 -13.33 -33.79 6.81
CA ALA A 87 -13.82 -34.60 7.94
C ALA A 87 -15.27 -34.96 7.57
N ASP A 88 -15.74 -36.19 7.58
CA ASP A 88 -15.53 -37.22 8.58
C ASP A 88 -16.01 -38.58 8.02
N SER A 89 -15.22 -39.62 8.31
CA SER A 89 -15.58 -41.03 8.56
C SER A 89 -16.54 -41.80 7.65
#